data_AF-A0A7C2REK0-F1
#
_entry.id   AF-A0A7C2REK0-F1
#
_cell.length_a   1.000
_cell.length_b   1.000
_cell.length_c   1.000
_cell.angle_alpha   90.00
_cell.angle_beta   90.00
_cell.angle_gamma   90.00
#
_symmetry.space_group_name_H-M   'P 1'
#
loop_
_entity.id
_entity.type
_entity.pdbx_description
1 polymer ?
#
loop_
_entity_poly.entity_id
_entity_poly.type
_entity_poly.pdbx_seq_one_letter_code
_entity_poly.pdbx_strand_id
1 'polypeptide(L)'
;MNERKHQAWNFWSAFVFFGLVALVGFLLRKKDIDIREISFKEALVILLASFRMTRILVFEKIFKYLRELVREKQEYYLVGTISSILTCPWCMGVWATLAVIAFYYLVPFGDLLTYVLALAGIVSLIILLSNLLQMWTDNRQRLHRREKITTGFHRSEADE
;
A
#
# COMPACT_ATOMS: atom_id res chain seq x y z
N MET A 1 -12.33 1.62 -25.48
CA MET A 1 -11.30 0.56 -25.61
C MET A 1 -11.54 -0.49 -24.52
N ASN A 2 -12.26 -1.54 -24.89
CA ASN A 2 -12.73 -2.77 -24.19
C ASN A 2 -12.66 -2.92 -22.65
N GLU A 3 -13.80 -2.70 -21.99
CA GLU A 3 -14.12 -3.22 -20.64
C GLU A 3 -13.85 -4.74 -20.49
N ARG A 4 -14.14 -5.52 -21.54
CA ARG A 4 -13.94 -7.00 -21.54
C ARG A 4 -12.47 -7.41 -21.44
N LYS A 5 -11.54 -6.58 -21.93
CA LYS A 5 -10.10 -6.86 -21.78
C LYS A 5 -9.69 -6.72 -20.32
N HIS A 6 -10.21 -5.71 -19.61
CA HIS A 6 -9.89 -5.50 -18.19
C HIS A 6 -10.36 -6.65 -17.28
N GLN A 7 -11.55 -7.23 -17.51
CA GLN A 7 -12.03 -8.38 -16.73
C GLN A 7 -11.19 -9.65 -16.95
N ALA A 8 -10.82 -9.94 -18.21
CA ALA A 8 -9.96 -11.08 -18.52
C ALA A 8 -8.56 -10.95 -17.90
N TRP A 9 -8.02 -9.73 -17.84
CA TRP A 9 -6.71 -9.45 -17.23
C TRP A 9 -6.70 -9.61 -15.71
N ASN A 10 -7.75 -9.21 -15.00
CA ASN A 10 -7.86 -9.44 -13.56
C ASN A 10 -7.87 -10.94 -13.22
N PHE A 11 -8.55 -11.74 -14.03
CA PHE A 11 -8.57 -13.18 -13.89
C PHE A 11 -7.19 -13.79 -14.15
N TRP A 12 -6.52 -13.35 -15.22
CA TRP A 12 -5.16 -13.81 -15.53
C TRP A 12 -4.14 -13.48 -14.42
N SER A 13 -4.22 -12.27 -13.85
CA SER A 13 -3.37 -11.85 -12.74
C SER A 13 -3.49 -12.77 -11.52
N ALA A 14 -4.71 -13.25 -11.22
CA ALA A 14 -4.92 -14.21 -10.14
C ALA A 14 -4.21 -15.54 -10.41
N PHE A 15 -4.27 -16.08 -11.63
CA PHE A 15 -3.53 -17.29 -12.00
C PHE A 15 -2.02 -17.12 -11.86
N VAL A 16 -1.47 -15.98 -12.29
CA VAL A 16 -0.04 -15.68 -12.11
C VAL A 16 0.30 -15.57 -10.63
N PHE A 17 -0.54 -14.91 -9.83
CA PHE A 17 -0.34 -14.79 -8.39
C PHE A 17 -0.30 -16.16 -7.70
N PHE A 18 -1.29 -17.02 -7.93
CA PHE A 18 -1.31 -18.37 -7.35
C PHE A 18 -0.14 -19.23 -7.85
N GLY A 19 0.25 -19.09 -9.12
CA GLY A 19 1.45 -19.73 -9.66
C GLY A 19 2.73 -19.29 -8.95
N LEU A 20 2.87 -17.99 -8.66
CA LEU A 20 3.99 -17.45 -7.90
C LEU A 20 3.96 -17.88 -6.44
N VAL A 21 2.80 -17.93 -5.79
CA VAL A 21 2.68 -18.47 -4.43
C VAL A 21 3.13 -19.93 -4.37
N ALA A 22 2.68 -20.75 -5.33
CA ALA A 22 3.10 -22.15 -5.43
C ALA A 22 4.62 -22.28 -5.69
N LEU A 23 5.16 -21.43 -6.58
CA LEU A 23 6.59 -21.39 -6.86
C LEU A 23 7.42 -21.00 -5.63
N VAL A 24 7.03 -19.92 -4.94
CA VAL A 24 7.70 -19.45 -3.72
C VAL A 24 7.60 -20.54 -2.64
N GLY A 25 6.43 -21.14 -2.43
CA GLY A 25 6.26 -22.25 -1.50
C GLY A 25 7.14 -23.46 -1.84
N PHE A 26 7.26 -23.81 -3.13
CA PHE A 26 8.15 -24.87 -3.59
C PHE A 26 9.63 -24.55 -3.33
N LEU A 27 10.06 -23.31 -3.62
CA LEU A 27 11.43 -22.86 -3.35
C LEU A 27 11.76 -22.85 -1.85
N LEU A 28 10.80 -22.48 -1.01
CA LEU A 28 10.94 -22.49 0.45
C LEU A 28 11.08 -23.92 0.98
N ARG A 29 10.26 -24.85 0.47
CA ARG A 29 10.37 -26.27 0.83
C ARG A 29 11.70 -26.87 0.37
N LYS A 30 12.26 -26.45 -0.76
CA LYS A 30 13.59 -26.89 -1.21
C LYS A 30 14.73 -26.42 -0.30
N LYS A 31 14.54 -25.28 0.40
CA LYS A 31 15.49 -24.75 1.38
C LYS A 31 15.25 -25.25 2.80
N ASP A 32 14.31 -26.18 3.00
CA ASP A 32 13.92 -26.72 4.32
C ASP A 32 13.44 -25.62 5.31
N ILE A 33 12.84 -24.54 4.79
CA ILE A 33 12.33 -23.44 5.61
C ILE A 33 10.87 -23.74 5.96
N ASP A 34 10.59 -24.03 7.23
CA ASP A 34 9.24 -24.24 7.74
C ASP A 34 8.58 -22.90 8.14
N ILE A 35 7.59 -22.46 7.36
CA ILE A 35 6.81 -21.23 7.63
C ILE A 35 5.77 -21.43 8.76
N ARG A 36 5.58 -22.68 9.22
CA ARG A 36 4.55 -23.02 10.21
C ARG A 36 4.79 -22.40 11.58
N GLU A 37 6.03 -22.07 11.90
CA GLU A 37 6.43 -21.47 13.19
C GLU A 37 6.73 -19.97 13.07
N ILE A 38 5.99 -19.23 12.24
CA ILE A 38 6.12 -17.77 12.21
C ILE A 38 5.84 -17.19 13.60
N SER A 39 6.83 -16.49 14.14
CA SER A 39 6.68 -15.77 15.41
C SER A 39 5.86 -14.50 15.19
N PHE A 40 5.16 -14.04 16.24
CA PHE A 40 4.40 -12.79 16.19
C PHE A 40 5.27 -11.59 15.76
N LYS A 41 6.56 -11.59 16.13
CA LYS A 41 7.51 -10.54 15.74
C LYS A 41 7.76 -10.53 14.24
N GLU A 42 7.93 -11.70 13.63
CA GLU A 42 8.18 -11.83 12.19
C GLU A 42 6.95 -11.43 11.39
N ALA A 43 5.76 -11.88 11.83
CA ALA A 43 4.50 -11.47 11.23
C ALA A 43 4.33 -9.95 11.27
N LEU A 44 4.64 -9.31 12.40
CA LEU A 44 4.55 -7.85 12.55
C LEU A 44 5.56 -7.12 11.66
N VAL A 45 6.79 -7.61 11.57
CA VAL A 45 7.83 -7.06 10.68
C VAL A 45 7.41 -7.17 9.22
N ILE A 46 6.95 -8.34 8.77
CA ILE A 46 6.47 -8.55 7.40
C ILE A 46 5.26 -7.65 7.11
N LEU A 47 4.33 -7.49 8.05
CA LEU A 47 3.17 -6.61 7.89
C LEU A 47 3.58 -5.15 7.71
N LEU A 48 4.48 -4.64 8.57
CA LEU A 48 4.98 -3.26 8.50
C LEU A 48 5.81 -3.02 7.23
N ALA A 49 6.65 -3.99 6.85
CA ALA A 49 7.43 -3.92 5.63
C ALA A 49 6.54 -3.92 4.38
N SER A 50 5.52 -4.77 4.36
CA SER A 50 4.55 -4.85 3.26
C SER A 50 3.72 -3.57 3.16
N PHE A 51 3.33 -2.98 4.29
CA PHE A 51 2.68 -1.67 4.31
C PHE A 51 3.56 -0.58 3.67
N ARG A 52 4.83 -0.47 4.09
CA ARG A 52 5.76 0.51 3.52
C ARG A 52 6.02 0.26 2.05
N MET A 53 6.23 -0.99 1.66
CA MET A 53 6.45 -1.40 0.27
C MET A 53 5.25 -1.03 -0.61
N THR A 54 4.03 -1.34 -0.17
CA THR A 54 2.80 -0.97 -0.89
C THR A 54 2.69 0.56 -1.02
N ARG A 55 3.02 1.30 0.04
CA ARG A 55 2.98 2.76 0.01
C ARG A 55 3.96 3.34 -1.01
N ILE A 56 5.18 2.80 -1.07
CA ILE A 56 6.19 3.18 -2.06
C ILE A 56 5.68 2.87 -3.47
N LEU A 57 5.21 1.66 -3.73
CA LEU A 57 4.80 1.25 -5.09
C LEU A 57 3.56 2.01 -5.61
N VAL A 58 2.62 2.36 -4.73
CA VAL A 58 1.35 2.99 -5.12
C VAL A 58 1.43 4.52 -5.10
N PHE A 59 2.08 5.10 -4.09
CA PHE A 59 1.96 6.54 -3.79
C PHE A 59 3.24 7.34 -4.03
N GLU A 60 4.42 6.72 -4.18
CA GLU A 60 5.64 7.47 -4.48
C GLU A 60 5.62 8.03 -5.90
N LYS A 61 6.11 9.27 -6.03
CA LYS A 61 6.25 9.95 -7.32
C LYS A 61 7.21 9.24 -8.26
N ILE A 62 8.14 8.43 -7.74
CA ILE A 62 9.03 7.59 -8.56
C ILE A 62 8.23 6.72 -9.55
N PHE A 63 7.11 6.15 -9.11
CA PHE A 63 6.26 5.32 -9.97
C PHE A 63 5.37 6.12 -10.91
N LYS A 64 5.30 7.46 -10.76
CA LYS A 64 4.57 8.32 -11.69
C LYS A 64 5.20 8.28 -13.08
N TYR A 65 6.53 8.39 -13.15
CA TYR A 65 7.27 8.27 -14.41
C TYR A 65 7.13 6.86 -15.00
N LEU A 66 7.19 5.83 -14.16
CA LEU A 66 6.98 4.44 -14.61
C LEU A 66 5.55 4.21 -15.14
N ARG A 67 4.53 4.79 -14.49
CA ARG A 67 3.13 4.75 -14.91
C ARG A 67 2.92 5.51 -16.22
N GLU A 68 3.58 6.65 -16.40
CA GLU A 68 3.55 7.42 -17.65
C GLU A 68 4.21 6.67 -18.81
N LEU A 69 5.39 6.07 -18.59
CA LEU A 69 6.08 5.17 -19.54
C LEU A 69 5.24 3.95 -19.94
N VAL A 70 4.60 3.30 -18.96
CA VAL A 70 3.68 2.17 -19.16
C VAL A 70 2.46 2.62 -19.99
N ARG A 71 1.96 3.84 -19.78
CA ARG A 71 0.82 4.38 -20.54
C ARG A 71 1.19 4.78 -21.96
N GLU A 72 2.43 5.19 -22.19
CA GLU A 72 2.93 5.56 -23.51
C GLU A 72 3.27 4.34 -24.38
N LYS A 73 3.74 3.24 -23.77
CA LYS A 73 4.00 1.95 -24.45
C LYS A 73 2.80 0.99 -24.52
N GLN A 74 1.58 1.53 -24.57
CA GLN A 74 0.34 0.73 -24.50
C GLN A 74 0.10 -0.24 -25.69
N GLU A 75 0.95 -0.20 -26.73
CA GLU A 75 0.91 -1.15 -27.85
C GLU A 75 1.42 -2.56 -27.53
N TYR A 76 2.15 -2.76 -26.43
CA TYR A 76 2.68 -4.08 -26.07
C TYR A 76 1.78 -4.81 -25.06
N TYR A 77 1.33 -6.03 -25.41
CA TYR A 77 0.43 -6.90 -24.64
C TYR A 77 0.82 -7.12 -23.16
N LEU A 78 2.10 -7.03 -22.81
CA LEU A 78 2.61 -7.23 -21.44
C LEU A 78 2.35 -6.05 -20.49
N VAL A 79 2.08 -4.87 -21.04
CA VAL A 79 2.03 -3.60 -20.29
C VAL A 79 0.68 -3.41 -19.59
N GLY A 80 -0.38 -4.09 -20.07
CA GLY A 80 -1.72 -4.04 -19.49
C GLY A 80 -1.82 -4.61 -18.07
N THR A 81 -1.10 -5.70 -17.77
CA THR A 81 -1.10 -6.35 -16.44
C THR A 81 -0.50 -5.44 -15.38
N ILE A 82 0.63 -4.81 -15.72
CA ILE A 82 1.38 -3.93 -14.83
C ILE A 82 0.55 -2.68 -14.54
N SER A 83 -0.13 -2.15 -15.56
CA SER A 83 -1.04 -1.02 -15.40
C SER A 83 -2.18 -1.31 -14.43
N SER A 84 -2.84 -2.49 -14.52
CA SER A 84 -3.94 -2.84 -13.60
C SER A 84 -3.46 -3.02 -12.15
N ILE A 85 -2.34 -3.72 -11.94
CA ILE A 85 -1.77 -3.94 -10.59
C ILE A 85 -1.35 -2.61 -9.94
N LEU A 86 -0.72 -1.70 -10.69
CA LEU A 86 -0.29 -0.39 -10.18
C LEU A 86 -1.45 0.59 -9.94
N THR A 87 -2.63 0.31 -10.48
CA THR A 87 -3.81 1.18 -10.34
C THR A 87 -4.68 0.77 -9.14
N CYS A 88 -4.66 -0.52 -8.76
CA CYS A 88 -5.41 -1.01 -7.61
C CYS A 88 -4.51 -1.15 -6.36
N PRO A 89 -4.69 -0.31 -5.32
CA PRO A 89 -3.87 -0.36 -4.11
C PRO A 89 -3.99 -1.68 -3.35
N TRP A 90 -5.17 -2.31 -3.40
CA TRP A 90 -5.43 -3.59 -2.72
C TRP A 90 -4.65 -4.73 -3.39
N CYS A 91 -4.68 -4.81 -4.72
CA CYS A 91 -3.91 -5.80 -5.46
C CYS A 91 -2.43 -5.58 -5.21
N MET A 92 -1.92 -4.36 -5.39
CA MET A 92 -0.52 -4.05 -5.12
C MET A 92 -0.11 -4.44 -3.69
N GLY A 93 -1.00 -4.33 -2.71
CA GLY A 93 -0.79 -4.82 -1.35
C GLY A 93 -0.50 -6.31 -1.27
N VAL A 94 -1.34 -7.17 -1.87
CA VAL A 94 -1.14 -8.62 -1.85
C VAL A 94 0.15 -9.01 -2.57
N TRP A 95 0.43 -8.38 -3.71
CA TRP A 95 1.65 -8.58 -4.49
C TRP A 95 2.90 -8.11 -3.73
N ALA A 96 2.83 -6.98 -3.04
CA ALA A 96 3.92 -6.47 -2.20
C ALA A 96 4.21 -7.41 -1.03
N THR A 97 3.18 -7.94 -0.37
CA THR A 97 3.36 -8.92 0.71
C THR A 97 4.03 -10.19 0.21
N LEU A 98 3.58 -10.73 -0.93
CA LEU A 98 4.22 -11.91 -1.53
C LEU A 98 5.69 -11.63 -1.87
N ALA A 99 5.98 -10.45 -2.44
CA ALA A 99 7.34 -10.04 -2.74
C ALA A 99 8.21 -9.93 -1.47
N VAL A 100 7.70 -9.30 -0.40
CA VAL A 100 8.42 -9.17 0.87
C VAL A 100 8.72 -10.55 1.47
N ILE A 101 7.75 -11.47 1.50
CA ILE A 101 7.97 -12.85 1.99
C ILE A 101 9.03 -13.56 1.14
N ALA A 102 8.92 -13.46 -0.18
CA ALA A 102 9.88 -14.06 -1.09
C ALA A 102 11.30 -13.49 -0.87
N PHE A 103 11.45 -12.17 -0.73
CA PHE A 103 12.74 -11.55 -0.45
C PHE A 103 13.29 -11.99 0.91
N TYR A 104 12.47 -11.95 1.96
CA TYR A 104 12.87 -12.28 3.33
C TYR A 104 13.52 -13.68 3.44
N TYR A 105 12.96 -14.68 2.75
CA TYR A 105 13.44 -16.06 2.86
C TYR A 105 14.30 -16.55 1.69
N LEU A 106 14.12 -16.03 0.47
CA LEU A 106 14.83 -16.56 -0.71
C LEU A 106 16.16 -15.87 -0.98
N VAL A 107 16.29 -14.59 -0.61
CA VAL A 107 17.46 -13.77 -0.97
C VAL A 107 18.41 -13.64 0.23
N PRO A 108 19.71 -13.94 0.07
CA PRO A 108 20.69 -13.56 1.09
C PRO A 108 20.68 -12.03 1.21
N PHE A 109 20.55 -11.47 2.42
CA PHE A 109 20.28 -10.04 2.74
C PHE A 109 18.82 -9.57 2.66
N GLY A 110 17.86 -10.44 2.36
CA GLY A 110 16.45 -10.07 2.32
C GLY A 110 15.85 -9.74 3.68
N ASP A 111 16.42 -10.30 4.75
CA ASP A 111 16.12 -9.99 6.14
C ASP A 111 16.39 -8.51 6.44
N LEU A 112 17.60 -8.03 6.14
CA LEU A 112 18.00 -6.64 6.34
C LEU A 112 17.08 -5.67 5.61
N LEU A 113 16.79 -5.95 4.33
CA LEU A 113 15.87 -5.13 3.53
C LEU A 113 14.47 -5.07 4.17
N THR A 114 13.96 -6.21 4.64
CA THR A 114 12.65 -6.30 5.28
C THR A 114 12.61 -5.52 6.59
N TYR A 115 13.66 -5.59 7.42
CA TYR A 115 13.76 -4.81 8.64
C TYR A 115 13.82 -3.30 8.37
N VAL A 116 14.60 -2.86 7.38
CA VAL A 116 14.67 -1.44 6.97
C VAL A 116 13.29 -0.95 6.51
N LEU A 117 12.59 -1.73 5.69
CA LEU A 117 11.24 -1.43 5.25
C LEU A 117 10.24 -1.38 6.42
N ALA A 118 10.34 -2.30 7.38
CA ALA A 118 9.48 -2.33 8.56
C ALA A 118 9.66 -1.10 9.45
N LEU A 119 10.92 -0.71 9.74
CA LEU A 119 11.22 0.49 10.51
C LEU A 119 10.72 1.77 9.83
N ALA A 120 10.94 1.89 8.51
CA ALA A 120 10.38 2.99 7.73
C ALA A 120 8.83 2.98 7.72
N GLY A 121 8.22 1.79 7.78
CA GLY A 121 6.78 1.62 7.95
C GLY A 121 6.28 2.20 9.27
N ILE A 122 6.96 1.92 10.39
CA ILE A 122 6.63 2.48 11.71
C ILE A 122 6.70 4.00 11.69
N VAL A 123 7.79 4.57 11.14
CA VAL A 123 7.93 6.03 11.02
C VAL A 123 6.77 6.63 10.22
N SER A 124 6.36 5.98 9.13
CA SER A 124 5.24 6.42 8.30
C SER A 124 3.90 6.40 9.05
N LEU A 125 3.67 5.38 9.89
CA LEU A 125 2.48 5.28 10.73
C LEU A 125 2.45 6.38 11.80
N ILE A 126 3.58 6.67 12.43
CA ILE A 126 3.69 7.75 13.41
C ILE A 126 3.34 9.09 12.76
N ILE A 127 3.91 9.39 11.59
CA ILE A 127 3.63 10.64 10.86
C ILE A 127 2.13 10.73 10.50
N LEU A 128 1.54 9.64 10.01
CA LEU A 128 0.12 9.60 9.68
C LEU A 128 -0.75 9.86 10.93
N LEU A 129 -0.40 9.26 12.05
CA LEU A 129 -1.10 9.46 13.32
C LEU A 129 -0.95 10.91 13.80
N SER A 130 0.23 11.50 13.72
CA SER A 130 0.45 12.91 14.04
C SER A 130 -0.42 13.83 13.19
N ASN A 131 -0.49 13.60 11.88
CA ASN A 131 -1.33 14.38 10.97
C ASN A 131 -2.83 14.20 11.29
N LEU A 132 -3.24 12.98 11.64
CA LEU A 132 -4.63 12.67 12.01
C LEU A 132 -5.03 13.39 13.30
N LEU A 133 -4.15 13.39 14.31
CA LEU A 133 -4.35 14.11 15.56
C LEU A 133 -4.43 15.63 15.32
N GLN A 134 -3.54 16.17 14.48
CA GLN A 134 -3.58 17.59 14.09
C GLN A 134 -4.91 17.95 13.43
N MET A 135 -5.38 17.14 12.46
CA MET A 135 -6.66 17.38 11.79
C MET A 135 -7.84 17.31 12.77
N TRP A 136 -7.83 16.38 13.72
CA TRP A 136 -8.84 16.30 14.79
C TRP A 136 -8.85 17.56 15.65
N THR A 137 -7.67 18.09 16.02
CA THR A 137 -7.58 19.32 16.80
C THR A 137 -8.04 20.55 16.02
N ASP A 138 -7.67 20.69 14.75
CA ASP A 138 -8.08 21.82 13.91
C ASP A 138 -9.59 21.80 13.64
N ASN A 139 -10.17 20.62 13.38
CA ASN A 139 -11.60 20.49 13.18
C ASN A 139 -12.40 20.95 14.42
N ARG A 140 -11.88 20.65 15.62
CA ARG A 140 -12.47 21.11 16.88
C ARG A 140 -12.42 22.64 17.03
N GLN A 141 -11.33 23.30 16.61
CA GLN A 141 -11.22 24.76 16.64
C GLN A 141 -12.17 25.44 15.65
N ARG A 142 -12.35 24.87 14.45
CA ARG A 142 -13.27 25.39 13.44
C ARG A 142 -14.72 25.37 13.91
N LEU A 143 -15.13 24.32 14.63
CA LEU A 143 -16.48 24.22 15.22
C LEU A 143 -16.73 25.34 16.23
N HIS A 144 -15.82 25.57 17.19
CA HIS A 144 -15.95 26.67 18.15
C HIS A 144 -15.93 28.05 17.50
N ARG A 145 -15.17 28.24 16.41
CA ARG A 145 -15.17 29.50 15.66
C ARG A 145 -16.52 29.73 14.97
N ARG A 146 -17.11 28.69 14.35
CA ARG A 146 -18.44 28.78 13.71
C ARG A 146 -19.54 29.10 14.73
N GLU A 147 -19.51 28.43 15.88
CA GLU A 147 -20.49 28.67 16.96
C GLU A 147 -20.47 30.11 17.46
N LYS A 148 -19.27 30.70 17.67
CA LYS A 148 -19.11 32.12 18.04
C LYS A 148 -19.65 33.09 16.99
N ILE A 149 -19.48 32.78 15.70
CA ILE A 149 -20.02 33.62 14.61
C ILE A 149 -21.55 33.56 14.61
N THR A 150 -22.15 32.37 14.73
CA THR A 150 -23.61 32.21 14.75
C THR A 150 -24.26 32.86 15.98
N THR A 151 -23.68 32.67 17.17
CA THR A 151 -24.18 33.34 18.39
C THR A 151 -23.94 34.85 18.39
N GLY A 152 -22.84 35.32 17.81
CA GLY A 152 -22.59 36.75 17.62
C GLY A 152 -23.57 37.41 16.65
N PHE A 153 -23.91 36.73 15.56
CA PHE A 153 -24.91 37.20 14.59
C PHE A 153 -26.31 37.32 15.21
N HIS A 154 -26.77 36.27 15.90
CA HIS A 154 -28.07 36.30 16.59
C HIS A 154 -28.19 37.39 17.67
N ARG A 155 -27.08 37.76 18.33
CA ARG A 155 -27.09 38.87 19.28
C ARG A 155 -27.25 40.22 18.57
N SER A 156 -26.59 40.41 17.43
CA SER A 156 -26.71 41.65 16.65
C SER A 156 -28.13 41.87 16.09
N GLU A 157 -28.83 40.80 15.72
CA GLU A 157 -30.19 40.88 15.13
C GLU A 157 -31.30 41.04 16.19
N ALA A 158 -31.00 40.81 17.47
CA ALA A 158 -31.92 41.04 18.58
C ALA A 158 -31.83 42.46 19.17
N ASP A 159 -30.76 43.19 18.83
CA ASP A 159 -30.48 44.55 19.32
C ASP A 159 -30.93 45.65 18.31
N GLU A 160 -31.51 45.28 17.15
CA GLU A 160 -32.01 46.14 16.07
C GLU A 160 -33.56 46.12 16.00
#